data_AF-A0A7C9A7Q4-F1
#
_entry.id   AF-A0A7C9A7Q4-F1
#
_cell.length_a   1.000
_cell.length_b   1.000
_cell.length_c   1.000
_cell.angle_alpha   90.00
_cell.angle_beta   90.00
_cell.angle_gamma   90.00
#
_symmetry.space_group_name_H-M   'P 1'
#
loop_
_entity.id
_entity.type
_entity.pdbx_description
1 polymer ?
#
loop_
_entity_poly.entity_id
_entity_poly.type
_entity_poly.pdbx_seq_one_letter_code
_entity_poly.pdbx_strand_id
1 'polypeptide(L)'
;GWPPQMPFFLPTPIPHPSSSPELEAIRSLLKESESVLEKLQRLEENMSKEVTQRAKELHEKEFKLPQQKTILCQPEMNACLECYKEHVKDPLKCASVVSSFQECVR
;
A
#
# COMPACT_ATOMS: atom_id res chain seq x y z
N GLY A 1 -41.05 -67.74 48.22
CA GLY A 1 -41.57 -66.96 47.08
C GLY A 1 -40.54 -65.90 46.74
N TRP A 2 -40.31 -65.64 45.45
CA TRP A 2 -39.39 -64.59 44.99
C TRP A 2 -39.93 -63.19 45.36
N PRO A 3 -39.06 -62.21 45.69
CA PRO A 3 -39.51 -60.87 46.04
C PRO A 3 -40.10 -60.16 44.80
N PRO A 4 -41.11 -59.30 44.98
CA PRO A 4 -41.73 -58.59 43.85
C PRO A 4 -40.74 -57.61 43.23
N GLN A 5 -40.51 -57.75 41.93
CA GLN A 5 -39.74 -56.80 41.12
C GLN A 5 -40.35 -55.40 41.21
N MET A 6 -39.55 -54.41 41.63
CA MET A 6 -39.92 -53.00 41.63
C MET A 6 -40.15 -52.49 40.19
N PRO A 7 -41.16 -51.64 39.95
CA PRO A 7 -41.36 -51.04 38.64
C PRO A 7 -40.23 -50.06 38.32
N PHE A 8 -39.51 -50.31 37.24
CA PHE A 8 -38.53 -49.37 36.69
C PHE A 8 -39.27 -48.15 36.14
N PHE A 9 -39.15 -47.02 36.84
CA PHE A 9 -39.51 -45.72 36.27
C PHE A 9 -38.44 -45.32 35.25
N LEU A 10 -38.79 -45.35 33.96
CA LEU A 10 -37.98 -44.73 32.91
C LEU A 10 -38.13 -43.21 33.01
N PRO A 11 -37.04 -42.41 33.00
CA PRO A 11 -37.14 -40.96 33.01
C PRO A 11 -37.88 -40.46 31.77
N THR A 12 -38.93 -39.67 31.97
CA THR A 12 -39.63 -38.98 30.87
C THR A 12 -38.68 -37.94 30.27
N PRO A 13 -38.56 -37.82 28.93
CA PRO A 13 -37.74 -36.78 28.32
C PRO A 13 -38.23 -35.40 28.77
N ILE A 14 -37.39 -34.66 29.49
CA ILE A 14 -37.68 -33.30 29.89
C ILE A 14 -37.67 -32.44 28.62
N PRO A 15 -38.73 -31.65 28.33
CA PRO A 15 -38.69 -30.69 27.24
C PRO A 15 -37.66 -29.61 27.59
N HIS A 16 -36.50 -29.65 26.94
CA HIS A 16 -35.52 -28.57 27.05
C HIS A 16 -36.13 -27.32 26.37
N PRO A 17 -36.13 -26.14 27.01
CA PRO A 17 -36.55 -24.92 26.35
C PRO A 17 -35.62 -24.66 25.16
N SER A 18 -36.20 -24.50 23.98
CA SER A 18 -35.48 -24.34 22.70
C SER A 18 -34.72 -23.01 22.59
N SER A 19 -34.91 -22.08 23.52
CA SER A 19 -34.23 -20.80 23.59
C SER A 19 -34.01 -20.38 25.04
N SER A 20 -32.75 -20.12 25.40
CA SER A 20 -32.37 -19.53 26.69
C SER A 20 -32.04 -18.04 26.49
N PRO A 21 -32.57 -17.13 27.32
CA PRO A 21 -32.37 -15.69 27.16
C PRO A 21 -30.90 -15.26 27.26
N GLU A 22 -30.10 -16.00 28.02
CA GLU A 22 -28.65 -15.77 28.14
C GLU A 22 -27.91 -15.98 26.82
N LEU A 23 -28.27 -17.03 26.07
CA LEU A 23 -27.68 -17.27 24.74
C LEU A 23 -28.06 -16.18 23.73
N GLU A 24 -29.29 -15.65 23.77
CA GLU A 24 -29.68 -14.54 22.88
C GLU A 24 -28.96 -13.23 23.23
N ALA A 25 -28.70 -12.98 24.52
CA ALA A 25 -27.90 -11.84 24.96
C ALA A 25 -26.45 -11.95 24.47
N ILE A 26 -25.84 -13.14 24.57
CA ILE A 26 -24.49 -13.39 24.05
C ILE A 26 -24.44 -13.17 22.52
N ARG A 27 -25.40 -13.72 21.77
CA ARG A 27 -25.46 -13.52 20.31
C ARG A 27 -25.61 -12.05 19.92
N SER A 28 -26.41 -11.30 20.67
CA SER A 28 -26.60 -9.87 20.43
C SER A 28 -25.31 -9.08 20.65
N LEU A 29 -24.58 -9.37 21.74
CA LEU A 29 -23.28 -8.77 22.02
C LEU A 29 -22.23 -9.10 20.96
N LEU A 30 -22.21 -10.34 20.46
CA LEU A 30 -21.31 -10.74 19.38
C LEU A 30 -21.60 -9.96 18.09
N LYS A 31 -22.87 -9.82 17.73
CA LYS A 31 -23.29 -9.05 16.56
C LYS A 31 -22.93 -7.57 16.67
N GLU A 32 -23.09 -6.99 17.85
CA GLU A 32 -22.68 -5.62 18.12
C GLU A 32 -21.16 -5.44 18.01
N SER A 33 -20.40 -6.38 18.58
CA SER A 33 -18.94 -6.39 18.52
C SER A 33 -18.44 -6.48 17.07
N GLU A 34 -19.04 -7.35 16.26
CA GLU A 34 -18.73 -7.49 14.84
C GLU A 34 -19.01 -6.19 14.07
N SER A 35 -20.14 -5.51 14.36
CA SER A 35 -20.46 -4.23 13.73
C SER A 35 -19.47 -3.12 14.10
N VAL A 36 -19.02 -3.07 15.35
CA VAL A 36 -18.00 -2.11 15.79
C VAL A 36 -16.66 -2.40 15.12
N LEU A 37 -16.27 -3.67 15.03
CA LEU A 37 -15.04 -4.09 14.38
C LEU A 37 -15.01 -3.70 12.91
N GLU A 38 -16.11 -3.92 12.18
CA GLU A 38 -16.24 -3.52 10.77
C GLU A 38 -16.09 -1.99 10.59
N LYS A 39 -16.66 -1.19 11.50
CA LYS A 39 -16.51 0.28 11.46
C LYS A 39 -15.06 0.70 11.72
N LEU A 40 -14.38 0.05 12.67
CA LEU A 40 -12.98 0.34 12.98
C LEU A 40 -12.07 -0.01 11.81
N GLN A 41 -12.28 -1.16 11.17
CA GLN A 41 -11.52 -1.54 9.96
C GLN A 41 -11.69 -0.53 8.84
N ARG A 42 -12.93 -0.08 8.57
CA ARG A 42 -13.16 0.97 7.57
C ARG A 42 -12.47 2.29 7.92
N LEU A 43 -12.45 2.66 9.20
CA LEU A 43 -11.77 3.87 9.66
C LEU A 43 -10.26 3.78 9.49
N GLU A 44 -9.67 2.65 9.87
CA GLU A 44 -8.24 2.36 9.67
C GLU A 44 -7.86 2.41 8.19
N GLU A 45 -8.61 1.74 7.31
CA GLU A 45 -8.36 1.77 5.88
C GLU A 45 -8.43 3.18 5.28
N ASN A 46 -9.43 3.96 5.68
CA ASN A 46 -9.59 5.33 5.20
C ASN A 46 -8.45 6.23 5.68
N MET A 47 -8.06 6.11 6.95
CA MET A 47 -6.95 6.87 7.52
C MET A 47 -5.62 6.50 6.82
N SER A 48 -5.39 5.21 6.57
CA SER A 48 -4.20 4.73 5.85
C SER A 48 -4.11 5.28 4.43
N LYS A 49 -5.24 5.27 3.69
CA LYS A 49 -5.33 5.87 2.36
C LYS A 49 -5.04 7.37 2.39
N GLU A 50 -5.61 8.09 3.35
CA GLU A 50 -5.42 9.53 3.49
C GLU A 50 -3.95 9.88 3.79
N VAL A 51 -3.32 9.20 4.75
CA VAL A 51 -1.92 9.41 5.10
C VAL A 51 -1.02 9.10 3.91
N THR A 52 -1.27 8.00 3.20
CA THR A 52 -0.51 7.63 2.00
C THR A 52 -0.63 8.70 0.91
N GLN A 53 -1.84 9.20 0.66
CA GLN A 53 -2.08 10.22 -0.35
C GLN A 53 -1.39 11.54 0.03
N ARG A 54 -1.54 11.99 1.27
CA ARG A 54 -0.87 13.21 1.77
C ARG A 54 0.65 13.09 1.73
N ALA A 55 1.20 11.92 2.05
CA ALA A 55 2.64 11.68 1.97
C ALA A 55 3.15 11.79 0.51
N LYS A 56 2.41 11.21 -0.45
CA LYS A 56 2.71 11.37 -1.89
C LYS A 56 2.68 12.83 -2.30
N GLU A 57 1.61 13.55 -1.95
CA GLU A 57 1.48 14.97 -2.30
C GLU A 57 2.59 15.82 -1.71
N LEU A 58 2.97 15.58 -0.45
CA LEU A 58 4.06 16.30 0.21
C LEU A 58 5.39 16.01 -0.48
N HIS A 59 5.66 14.75 -0.77
CA HIS A 59 6.85 14.35 -1.52
C HIS A 59 6.89 15.01 -2.90
N GLU A 60 5.75 15.05 -3.59
CA GLU A 60 5.66 15.63 -4.91
C GLU A 60 5.81 17.16 -4.93
N LYS A 61 5.35 17.85 -3.89
CA LYS A 61 5.39 19.32 -3.81
C LYS A 61 6.72 19.83 -3.28
N GLU A 62 7.20 19.25 -2.17
CA GLU A 62 8.35 19.77 -1.42
C GLU A 62 9.65 19.05 -1.79
N PHE A 63 9.57 17.79 -2.19
CA PHE A 63 10.74 16.93 -2.40
C PHE A 63 10.95 16.52 -3.85
N LYS A 64 10.12 16.99 -4.79
CA LYS A 64 10.49 16.91 -6.21
C LYS A 64 11.74 17.75 -6.39
N LEU A 65 12.80 17.07 -6.83
CA LEU A 65 13.95 17.76 -7.38
C LEU A 65 13.41 18.72 -8.45
N PRO A 66 13.74 20.02 -8.41
CA PRO A 66 13.36 20.96 -9.46
C PRO A 66 13.67 20.27 -10.79
N GLN A 67 12.70 20.22 -11.71
CA GLN A 67 12.92 19.62 -13.02
C GLN A 67 14.26 20.12 -13.49
N GLN A 68 15.20 19.17 -13.68
CA GLN A 68 16.58 19.48 -13.98
C GLN A 68 16.50 20.42 -15.18
N LYS A 69 16.78 21.72 -14.96
CA LYS A 69 16.71 22.72 -16.02
C LYS A 69 17.47 22.09 -17.17
N THR A 70 16.84 22.02 -18.34
CA THR A 70 17.47 21.54 -19.58
C THR A 70 18.92 21.96 -19.54
N ILE A 71 19.83 20.97 -19.46
CA ILE A 71 21.24 21.25 -19.33
C ILE A 71 21.56 22.23 -20.46
N LEU A 72 21.95 23.45 -20.08
CA LEU A 72 22.37 24.44 -21.05
C LEU A 72 23.50 23.78 -21.84
N CYS A 73 23.33 23.75 -23.16
CA CYS A 73 24.28 23.16 -24.11
C CYS A 73 24.25 21.63 -24.27
N GLN A 74 23.12 20.99 -23.93
CA GLN A 74 22.91 19.56 -24.20
C GLN A 74 23.19 19.15 -25.66
N PRO A 75 22.76 19.89 -26.71
CA PRO A 75 23.03 19.48 -28.08
C PRO A 75 24.52 19.57 -28.44
N GLU A 76 25.21 20.62 -28.01
CA GLU A 76 26.65 20.81 -28.24
C GLU A 76 27.47 19.77 -27.46
N MET A 77 27.04 19.40 -26.25
CA MET A 77 27.63 18.32 -25.46
C MET A 77 27.51 16.97 -26.19
N ASN A 78 26.31 16.65 -26.71
CA ASN A 78 26.07 15.41 -27.45
C ASN A 78 26.91 15.36 -28.73
N ALA A 79 27.02 16.47 -29.47
CA ALA A 79 27.84 16.56 -30.66
C ALA A 79 29.34 16.33 -30.35
N CYS A 80 29.85 16.85 -29.21
CA CYS A 80 31.21 16.53 -28.75
C CYS A 80 31.39 15.04 -28.50
N LEU A 81 30.45 14.41 -27.80
CA LEU A 81 30.51 12.97 -27.48
C LEU A 81 30.45 12.11 -28.74
N GLU A 82 29.62 12.45 -29.72
CA GLU A 82 29.56 11.73 -30.99
C GLU A 82 30.85 11.89 -31.79
N CYS A 83 31.38 13.11 -31.90
CA CYS A 83 32.63 13.35 -32.62
C CYS A 83 33.80 12.55 -32.04
N TYR A 84 33.94 12.51 -30.71
CA TYR A 84 35.01 11.74 -30.07
C TYR A 84 34.84 10.22 -30.23
N LYS A 85 33.60 9.73 -30.29
CA LYS A 85 33.34 8.31 -30.60
C LYS A 85 33.73 7.96 -32.04
N GLU A 86 33.54 8.87 -33.00
CA GLU A 86 33.93 8.66 -34.40
C GLU A 86 35.43 8.82 -34.64
N HIS A 87 36.09 9.71 -33.88
CA HIS A 87 37.50 10.06 -34.05
C HIS A 87 38.40 9.62 -32.88
N VAL A 88 38.21 8.40 -32.37
CA VAL A 88 38.97 7.85 -31.23
C VAL A 88 40.50 7.94 -31.42
N LYS A 89 40.98 7.73 -32.64
CA LYS A 89 42.42 7.75 -32.97
C LYS A 89 42.97 9.14 -33.26
N ASP A 90 42.10 10.12 -33.49
CA ASP A 90 42.48 11.49 -33.85
C ASP A 90 41.48 12.50 -33.25
N PRO A 91 41.50 12.65 -31.91
CA PRO A 91 40.54 13.49 -31.19
C PRO A 91 40.62 14.97 -31.54
N LEU A 92 41.71 15.43 -32.16
CA LEU A 92 41.89 16.83 -32.56
C LEU A 92 40.95 17.25 -33.68
N LYS A 93 40.40 16.29 -34.45
CA LYS A 93 39.37 16.57 -35.47
C LYS A 93 38.08 17.15 -34.89
N CYS A 94 37.85 16.96 -33.58
CA CYS A 94 36.66 17.46 -32.89
C CYS A 94 36.80 18.90 -32.37
N ALA A 95 37.91 19.59 -32.66
CA ALA A 95 38.18 20.93 -32.13
C ALA A 95 37.08 21.95 -32.41
N SER A 96 36.44 21.92 -33.58
CA SER A 96 35.34 22.83 -33.90
C SER A 96 34.12 22.61 -33.01
N VAL A 97 33.75 21.36 -32.78
CA VAL A 97 32.59 20.96 -31.97
C VAL A 97 32.84 21.29 -30.49
N VAL A 98 34.09 21.12 -30.03
CA VAL A 98 34.52 21.51 -28.68
C VAL A 98 34.45 23.02 -28.48
N SER A 99 34.87 23.82 -29.46
CA SER A 99 34.73 25.28 -29.41
C SER A 99 33.26 25.72 -29.32
N SER A 100 32.36 25.08 -30.09
CA SER A 100 30.93 25.37 -30.01
C SER A 100 30.33 25.01 -28.64
N PHE A 101 30.74 23.88 -28.05
CA PHE A 101 30.34 23.56 -26.68
C PHE A 101 30.88 24.57 -25.68
N GLN A 102 32.15 24.98 -25.81
CA GLN A 102 32.79 25.98 -24.96
C GLN A 102 32.09 27.35 -25.04
N GLU A 103 31.68 27.78 -26.24
CA GLU A 103 30.94 29.04 -26.43
C GLU A 103 29.56 28.98 -25.80
N CYS A 104 28.89 27.84 -25.88
CA CYS A 104 27.57 27.69 -25.30
C CYS A 104 27.61 27.70 -23.75
N VAL A 105 28.62 27.05 -23.13
CA VAL A 105 28.71 26.96 -21.66
C VAL A 105 29.33 28.19 -20.98
N ARG A 106 29.85 29.14 -21.77
CA ARG A 106 30.45 30.39 -21.28
C ARG A 106 29.38 31.39 -20.83
#